data_AF-A0A967N9S4-F1
#
_entry.id   AF-A0A967N9S4-F1
#
_cell.length_a   1.000
_cell.length_b   1.000
_cell.length_c   1.000
_cell.angle_alpha   90.00
_cell.angle_beta   90.00
_cell.angle_gamma   90.00
#
_symmetry.space_group_name_H-M   'P 1'
#
loop_
_entity.id
_entity.type
_entity.pdbx_description
1 polymer ?
#
loop_
_entity_poly.entity_id
_entity_poly.type
_entity_poly.pdbx_seq_one_letter_code
_entity_poly.pdbx_strand_id
1 'polypeptide(L)'
;MNETLKEARRSLNRLRRAVEKSRRELDGLEATIRAAEGSDFPAADYDRLRERIDEIQEFVEEEIRRLQAKVLRSGGLEPGRIRRTSSP
;
A
#
# COMPACT_ATOMS: atom_id res chain seq x y z
N MET A 1 8.88 -18.85 8.06
CA MET A 1 9.18 -17.53 7.46
C MET A 1 10.24 -16.85 8.31
N ASN A 2 11.37 -16.46 7.73
CA ASN A 2 12.47 -15.77 8.43
C ASN A 2 11.96 -14.48 9.13
N GLU A 3 12.41 -14.20 10.35
CA GLU A 3 11.99 -13.03 11.16
C GLU A 3 12.17 -11.71 10.41
N THR A 4 13.25 -11.55 9.63
CA THR A 4 13.46 -10.35 8.79
C THR A 4 12.33 -10.16 7.76
N LEU A 5 11.80 -11.24 7.19
CA LEU A 5 10.68 -11.17 6.23
C LEU A 5 9.36 -10.83 6.93
N LYS A 6 9.15 -11.28 8.17
CA LYS A 6 7.99 -10.89 8.99
C LYS A 6 8.02 -9.40 9.28
N GLU A 7 9.17 -8.89 9.69
CA GLU A 7 9.36 -7.47 9.98
C GLU A 7 9.20 -6.60 8.72
N ALA A 8 9.78 -7.02 7.59
CA ALA A 8 9.57 -6.33 6.31
C ALA A 8 8.08 -6.26 5.94
N ARG A 9 7.34 -7.37 6.06
CA ARG A 9 5.90 -7.41 5.80
C ARG A 9 5.12 -6.50 6.76
N ARG A 10 5.44 -6.48 8.06
CA ARG A 10 4.79 -5.58 9.02
C ARG A 10 5.04 -4.12 8.66
N SER A 11 6.27 -3.76 8.35
CA SER A 11 6.64 -2.39 7.98
C SER A 11 5.96 -1.93 6.70
N LEU A 12 5.90 -2.77 5.66
CA LEU A 12 5.13 -2.47 4.44
C LEU A 12 3.64 -2.27 4.72
N ASN A 13 3.03 -3.10 5.57
CA ASN A 13 1.62 -2.94 5.93
C ASN A 13 1.36 -1.67 6.76
N ARG A 14 2.30 -1.26 7.62
CA ARG A 14 2.21 0.01 8.35
C ARG A 14 2.29 1.18 7.39
N LEU A 15 3.24 1.16 6.45
CA LEU A 15 3.38 2.19 5.43
C LEU A 15 2.13 2.28 4.56
N ARG A 16 1.57 1.15 4.10
CA ARG A 16 0.32 1.11 3.32
C ARG A 16 -0.82 1.86 4.03
N ARG A 17 -1.05 1.54 5.31
CA ARG A 17 -2.09 2.22 6.10
C ARG A 17 -1.82 3.70 6.30
N ALA A 18 -0.55 4.09 6.47
CA ALA A 18 -0.17 5.48 6.60
C ALA A 18 -0.49 6.26 5.31
N VAL A 19 -0.17 5.70 4.14
CA VAL A 19 -0.44 6.29 2.82
C VAL A 19 -1.95 6.39 2.57
N GLU A 20 -2.71 5.31 2.83
CA GLU A 20 -4.18 5.31 2.76
C GLU A 20 -4.79 6.40 3.64
N LYS A 21 -4.24 6.59 4.85
CA LYS A 21 -4.67 7.65 5.77
C LYS A 21 -4.32 9.04 5.25
N SER A 22 -3.10 9.25 4.77
CA SER A 22 -2.67 10.53 4.19
C SER A 22 -3.54 10.93 3.00
N ARG A 23 -3.97 9.98 2.17
CA ARG A 23 -4.89 10.24 1.05
C ARG A 23 -6.22 10.82 1.54
N ARG A 24 -6.82 10.19 2.56
CA ARG A 24 -8.10 10.64 3.16
C ARG A 24 -7.97 11.99 3.86
N GLU A 25 -6.86 12.21 4.55
CA GLU A 25 -6.58 13.50 5.20
C GLU A 25 -6.40 14.61 4.17
N LEU A 26 -5.73 14.33 3.03
CA LEU A 26 -5.62 15.27 1.93
C LEU A 26 -7.00 15.63 1.34
N ASP A 27 -7.88 14.65 1.14
CA ASP A 27 -9.23 14.90 0.62
C ASP A 27 -10.06 15.77 1.59
N GLY A 28 -9.94 15.54 2.90
CA GLY A 28 -10.57 16.37 3.92
C GLY A 28 -10.01 17.80 3.99
N LEU A 29 -8.70 17.93 3.84
CA LEU A 29 -8.02 19.22 3.78
C LEU A 29 -8.45 20.01 2.54
N GLU A 30 -8.44 19.37 1.36
CA GLU A 30 -8.92 19.97 0.11
C GLU A 30 -10.34 20.51 0.27
N ALA A 31 -11.27 19.69 0.79
CA ALA A 31 -12.65 20.12 0.96
C ALA A 31 -12.78 21.36 1.87
N THR A 32 -12.01 21.40 2.95
CA THR A 32 -12.02 22.51 3.92
C THR A 32 -11.44 23.79 3.33
N ILE A 33 -10.27 23.70 2.69
CA ILE A 33 -9.58 24.87 2.13
C ILE A 33 -10.32 25.38 0.89
N ARG A 34 -10.82 24.49 0.02
CA ARG A 34 -11.64 24.87 -1.13
C ARG A 34 -12.91 25.61 -0.71
N ALA A 35 -13.55 25.21 0.39
CA ALA A 35 -14.70 25.91 0.94
C ALA A 35 -14.36 27.31 1.49
N ALA A 36 -13.13 27.52 1.96
CA ALA A 36 -12.67 28.81 2.49
C ALA A 36 -12.17 29.77 1.38
N GLU A 37 -11.46 29.25 0.38
CA GLU A 37 -10.76 30.06 -0.64
C GLU A 37 -11.53 30.18 -1.96
N GLY A 38 -12.51 29.32 -2.23
CA GLY A 38 -13.33 29.38 -3.43
C GLY A 38 -12.51 29.34 -4.72
N SER A 39 -12.48 30.45 -5.46
CA SER A 39 -11.75 30.57 -6.73
C SER A 39 -10.24 30.66 -6.59
N ASP A 40 -9.74 31.11 -5.43
CA ASP A 40 -8.30 31.25 -5.20
C ASP A 40 -7.65 29.93 -4.77
N PHE A 41 -8.45 28.87 -4.62
CA PHE A 41 -8.01 27.55 -4.20
C PHE A 41 -6.96 26.96 -5.17
N PRO A 42 -5.78 26.53 -4.69
CA PRO A 42 -4.69 26.02 -5.53
C PRO A 42 -4.90 24.55 -5.92
N ALA A 43 -5.94 24.26 -6.72
CA ALA A 43 -6.32 22.88 -7.09
C ALA A 43 -5.16 22.06 -7.67
N ALA A 44 -4.33 22.68 -8.52
CA ALA A 44 -3.20 21.99 -9.17
C ALA A 44 -2.11 21.51 -8.20
N ASP A 45 -1.94 22.14 -7.04
CA ASP A 45 -0.98 21.69 -6.03
C ASP A 45 -1.50 20.48 -5.25
N TYR A 46 -2.81 20.46 -4.95
CA TYR A 46 -3.49 19.32 -4.32
C TYR A 46 -3.51 18.10 -5.24
N ASP A 47 -3.80 18.30 -6.52
CA ASP A 47 -3.78 17.22 -7.51
C ASP A 47 -2.37 16.63 -7.66
N ARG A 48 -1.33 17.47 -7.74
CA ARG A 48 0.07 16.99 -7.76
C ARG A 48 0.46 16.23 -6.49
N LEU A 49 -0.01 16.67 -5.32
CA LEU A 49 0.25 15.94 -4.07
C LEU A 49 -0.48 14.60 -4.03
N ARG A 50 -1.71 14.57 -4.54
CA ARG A 50 -2.52 13.35 -4.70
C ARG A 50 -1.84 12.33 -5.62
N GLU A 51 -1.35 12.75 -6.77
CA GLU A 51 -0.58 11.90 -7.69
C GLU A 51 0.63 11.27 -6.99
N ARG A 52 1.40 12.05 -6.22
CA ARG A 52 2.54 11.54 -5.45
C ARG A 52 2.14 10.53 -4.37
N ILE A 53 1.00 10.74 -3.71
CA ILE A 53 0.49 9.77 -2.72
C ILE A 53 0.10 8.47 -3.42
N ASP A 54 -0.54 8.57 -4.59
CA ASP A 54 -0.94 7.42 -5.40
C ASP A 54 0.29 6.64 -5.91
N GLU A 55 1.36 7.33 -6.34
CA GLU A 55 2.66 6.72 -6.69
C GLU A 55 3.28 5.94 -5.53
N ILE A 56 3.25 6.51 -4.31
CA ILE A 56 3.74 5.83 -3.11
C ILE A 56 2.87 4.61 -2.81
N GLN A 57 1.56 4.71 -2.97
CA GLN A 57 0.65 3.59 -2.76
C GLN A 57 0.96 2.43 -3.72
N GLU A 58 1.13 2.73 -5.01
CA GLU A 58 1.49 1.74 -6.02
C GLU A 58 2.81 1.05 -5.68
N PHE A 59 3.85 1.83 -5.34
CA PHE A 59 5.14 1.29 -4.91
C PHE A 59 4.99 0.30 -3.73
N VAL A 60 4.21 0.66 -2.71
CA VAL A 60 3.99 -0.20 -1.54
C VAL A 60 3.25 -1.49 -1.92
N GLU A 61 2.25 -1.41 -2.80
CA GLU A 61 1.52 -2.58 -3.29
C GLU A 61 2.39 -3.52 -4.12
N GLU A 62 3.24 -2.98 -4.97
CA GLU A 62 4.26 -3.75 -5.69
C GLU A 62 5.23 -4.44 -4.74
N GLU A 63 5.76 -3.73 -3.74
CA GLU A 63 6.68 -4.29 -2.76
C GLU A 63 6.06 -5.43 -1.94
N ILE A 64 4.78 -5.28 -1.56
CA ILE A 64 4.04 -6.37 -0.90
C ILE A 64 3.95 -7.59 -1.82
N ARG A 65 3.60 -7.39 -3.11
CA ARG A 65 3.53 -8.48 -4.10
C ARG A 65 4.89 -9.14 -4.30
N ARG A 66 5.98 -8.36 -4.43
CA ARG A 66 7.36 -8.86 -4.56
C ARG A 66 7.77 -9.68 -3.34
N LEU A 67 7.46 -9.21 -2.13
CA LEU A 67 7.76 -9.93 -0.89
C LEU A 67 6.96 -11.24 -0.77
N GLN A 68 5.67 -11.23 -1.12
CA GLN A 68 4.82 -12.43 -1.15
C GLN A 68 5.37 -13.48 -2.14
N ALA A 69 5.74 -13.05 -3.35
CA ALA A 69 6.32 -13.94 -4.35
C ALA A 69 7.64 -14.57 -3.87
N LYS A 70 8.49 -13.80 -3.17
CA LYS A 70 9.72 -14.33 -2.55
C LYS A 70 9.41 -15.38 -1.49
N VAL A 71 8.42 -15.13 -0.63
CA VAL A 71 7.99 -16.10 0.40
C VAL A 71 7.51 -17.40 -0.24
N LEU A 72 6.67 -17.34 -1.28
CA LEU A 72 6.18 -18.53 -2.00
C LEU A 72 7.32 -19.35 -2.62
N ARG A 73 8.23 -18.69 -3.35
CA ARG A 73 9.41 -19.34 -3.95
C ARG A 73 10.33 -19.97 -2.90
N SER A 74 10.61 -19.24 -1.81
CA SER A 74 11.49 -19.73 -0.74
C SER A 74 10.86 -20.80 0.15
N GLY A 75 9.53 -20.92 0.15
CA GLY A 75 8.77 -21.91 0.92
C GLY A 75 8.55 -23.24 0.20
N GLY A 76 9.10 -23.45 -1.00
CA GLY A 76 8.95 -24.69 -1.77
C GLY A 76 7.53 -24.96 -2.29
N LEU A 77 6.62 -23.99 -2.20
CA LEU A 77 5.28 -24.08 -2.76
C LEU A 77 5.31 -23.60 -4.20
N GLU A 78 5.76 -24.49 -5.09
CA GLU A 78 5.34 -24.46 -6.49
C GLU A 78 3.80 -24.44 -6.53
N PRO A 79 3.15 -23.60 -7.35
CA PRO A 79 1.69 -23.50 -7.49
C PRO A 79 1.07 -24.75 -8.19
N GLY A 80 1.48 -25.94 -7.77
CA GLY A 80 0.98 -27.25 -8.21
C GLY A 80 1.17 -28.37 -7.18
N ARG A 81 1.72 -28.09 -5.99
CA ARG A 81 1.99 -29.12 -4.95
C ARG A 81 1.24 -28.87 -3.64
N ILE A 82 -0.03 -28.48 -3.73
CA ILE A 82 -0.95 -28.71 -2.59
C ILE A 82 -1.32 -30.20 -2.63
N ARG A 83 -0.46 -31.03 -2.02
CA ARG A 83 -0.84 -32.40 -1.70
C ARG A 83 -1.91 -32.28 -0.62
N ARG A 84 -3.18 -32.39 -1.00
CA ARG A 84 -4.27 -32.68 -0.06
C ARG A 84 -3.90 -33.99 0.60
N THR A 85 -3.30 -33.95 1.78
CA THR A 85 -3.32 -35.09 2.69
C THR A 85 -4.71 -35.13 3.28
N SER A 86 -5.63 -35.69 2.50
CA SER A 86 -6.75 -36.42 3.05
C SER A 86 -6.19 -37.62 3.81
N SER A 87 -6.61 -37.77 5.06
CA SER A 87 -7.03 -39.03 5.71
C SER A 87 -6.59 -39.08 7.18
N PRO A 88 -7.27 -39.88 8.03
CA PRO A 88 -8.58 -40.52 7.88
C PRO A 88 -9.67 -39.85 8.74
#